data_AF-A0A0F3QJW8-F1
#
_entry.id   AF-A0A0F3QJW8-F1
#
_cell.length_a   1.000
_cell.length_b   1.000
_cell.length_c   1.000
_cell.angle_alpha   90.00
_cell.angle_beta   90.00
_cell.angle_gamma   90.00
#
_symmetry.space_group_name_H-M   'P 1'
#
loop_
_entity.id
_entity.type
_entity.pdbx_description
1 polymer ?
#
loop_
_entity_poly.entity_id
_entity_poly.type
_entity_poly.pdbx_seq_one_letter_code
_entity_poly.pdbx_strand_id
1 'polypeptide(L)'
;MIADEVLSQGTIDQAAVYPREIIKRALFNEASNIILVHNHPSGSPDPSKADIDMTNIIVDMCKTINIIVHDHVIISNNKYFSFKSNMLL
;
A
#
# COMPACT_ATOMS: atom_id res chain seq x y z
N MET A 1 -6.17 7.97 13.01
CA MET A 1 -6.14 6.63 12.41
C MET A 1 -7.30 5.85 12.99
N ILE A 2 -8.08 5.15 12.17
CA ILE A 2 -9.27 4.40 12.62
C ILE A 2 -8.97 2.92 12.88
N ALA A 3 -7.95 2.35 12.24
CA ALA A 3 -7.41 1.02 12.46
C ALA A 3 -6.00 0.90 11.83
N ASP A 4 -5.16 -0.03 12.33
CA ASP A 4 -3.92 -0.52 11.71
C ASP A 4 -4.01 -2.03 11.50
N GLU A 5 -3.62 -2.51 10.32
CA GLU A 5 -3.78 -3.92 9.97
C GLU A 5 -2.65 -4.46 9.11
N VAL A 6 -2.12 -5.63 9.50
CA VAL A 6 -1.15 -6.39 8.71
C VAL A 6 -1.91 -7.28 7.73
N LEU A 7 -1.99 -6.84 6.47
CA LEU A 7 -2.75 -7.55 5.42
C LEU A 7 -1.93 -8.58 4.65
N SER A 8 -0.61 -8.49 4.73
CA SER A 8 0.29 -9.49 4.18
C SER A 8 1.55 -9.55 5.03
N GLN A 9 2.04 -10.77 5.24
CA GLN A 9 3.35 -11.02 5.80
C GLN A 9 4.13 -11.80 4.75
N GLY A 10 5.14 -11.15 4.18
CA GLY A 10 5.96 -11.75 3.13
C GLY A 10 6.85 -12.87 3.62
N THR A 11 7.42 -13.60 2.66
CA THR A 11 8.63 -14.39 2.85
C THR A 11 9.85 -13.57 2.41
N ILE A 12 11.03 -14.19 2.31
CA ILE A 12 12.26 -13.54 1.87
C ILE A 12 12.14 -12.96 0.44
N ASP A 13 11.34 -13.60 -0.42
CA ASP A 13 11.29 -13.25 -1.85
C ASP A 13 10.11 -12.36 -2.23
N GLN A 14 8.90 -12.62 -1.72
CA GLN A 14 7.71 -11.80 -2.01
C GLN A 14 6.63 -11.93 -0.90
N ALA A 15 5.85 -10.87 -0.73
CA ALA A 15 4.57 -10.92 -0.03
C ALA A 15 3.45 -10.91 -1.07
N ALA A 16 2.62 -11.96 -1.11
CA ALA A 16 1.43 -11.93 -1.95
C ALA A 16 0.46 -10.88 -1.36
N VAL A 17 0.28 -9.77 -2.07
CA VAL A 17 -0.71 -8.74 -1.74
C VAL A 17 -1.95 -9.00 -2.58
N TYR A 18 -3.09 -9.12 -1.92
CA TYR A 18 -4.38 -9.32 -2.58
C TYR A 18 -5.23 -8.05 -2.45
N PRO A 19 -5.41 -7.25 -3.52
CA PRO A 19 -6.21 -6.03 -3.47
C PRO A 19 -7.61 -6.22 -2.89
N ARG A 20 -8.24 -7.39 -3.13
CA ARG A 20 -9.55 -7.72 -2.56
C ARG A 20 -9.58 -7.69 -1.02
N GLU A 21 -8.50 -8.09 -0.35
CA GLU A 21 -8.45 -8.10 1.11
C GLU A 21 -8.29 -6.68 1.65
N ILE A 22 -7.51 -5.84 0.97
CA ILE A 22 -7.39 -4.40 1.29
C ILE A 22 -8.76 -3.73 1.22
N ILE A 23 -9.50 -3.94 0.14
CA ILE A 23 -10.83 -3.36 -0.05
C ILE A 23 -11.82 -3.87 1.00
N LYS A 24 -11.83 -5.18 1.24
CA LYS A 24 -12.68 -5.80 2.26
C LYS A 24 -12.46 -5.18 3.64
N ARG A 25 -11.21 -4.93 4.02
CA ARG A 25 -10.87 -4.31 5.31
C ARG A 25 -11.16 -2.82 5.33
N ALA A 26 -10.92 -2.09 4.24
CA ALA A 26 -11.30 -0.68 4.14
C ALA A 26 -12.81 -0.49 4.31
N LEU A 27 -13.63 -1.32 3.64
CA LEU A 27 -15.09 -1.32 3.79
C LEU A 27 -15.54 -1.74 5.19
N PHE A 28 -14.94 -2.79 5.76
CA PHE A 28 -15.28 -3.25 7.11
C PHE A 28 -15.06 -2.17 8.18
N ASN A 29 -14.01 -1.35 8.02
CA ASN A 29 -13.70 -0.26 8.94
C ASN A 29 -14.41 1.06 8.55
N GLU A 30 -15.29 1.06 7.55
CA GLU A 30 -15.97 2.27 7.06
C GLU A 30 -14.99 3.39 6.67
N ALA A 31 -13.82 3.01 6.13
CA ALA A 31 -12.74 3.94 5.83
C ALA A 31 -13.05 4.80 4.61
N SER A 32 -12.90 6.12 4.73
CA SER A 32 -12.93 7.05 3.59
C SER A 32 -11.55 7.19 2.91
N ASN A 33 -10.48 6.92 3.64
CA ASN A 33 -9.10 7.03 3.18
C ASN A 33 -8.25 5.88 3.74
N ILE A 34 -7.29 5.39 2.96
CA ILE A 34 -6.30 4.40 3.40
C ILE A 34 -4.88 4.86 3.07
N ILE A 35 -3.90 4.38 3.83
CA ILE A 35 -2.48 4.51 3.51
C ILE A 35 -1.93 3.09 3.39
N LEU A 36 -1.26 2.80 2.27
CA LEU A 36 -0.55 1.53 2.09
C LEU A 36 0.85 1.67 2.66
N VAL A 37 1.32 0.65 3.37
CA VAL A 37 2.68 0.61 3.90
C VAL A 37 3.25 -0.79 3.71
N HIS A 38 4.45 -0.88 3.15
CA HIS A 38 5.23 -2.12 3.20
C HIS A 38 6.72 -1.85 3.42
N ASN A 39 7.42 -2.89 3.85
CA ASN A 39 8.82 -2.82 4.21
C ASN A 39 9.67 -3.47 3.11
N HIS A 40 10.79 -2.86 2.74
CA HIS A 40 11.85 -3.46 1.92
C HIS A 40 13.02 -3.88 2.82
N PRO A 41 13.22 -5.19 3.09
CA PRO A 41 14.36 -5.67 3.87
C PRO A 41 15.72 -5.44 3.18
N SER A 42 15.72 -5.18 1.87
CA SER A 42 16.91 -4.99 1.04
C SER A 42 17.70 -3.71 1.35
N GLY A 43 17.13 -2.78 2.12
CA GLY A 43 17.80 -1.53 2.52
C GLY A 43 17.55 -0.33 1.59
N SER A 44 16.89 -0.52 0.43
CA SER A 44 16.40 0.59 -0.41
C SER A 44 14.87 0.72 -0.34
N PRO A 45 14.33 1.94 -0.12
CA PRO A 45 12.89 2.18 -0.20
C PRO A 45 12.40 2.41 -1.64
N ASP A 46 13.26 2.34 -2.66
CA ASP A 46 12.84 2.56 -4.05
C ASP A 46 11.80 1.51 -4.48
N PRO A 47 10.68 1.94 -5.10
CA PRO A 47 9.65 1.01 -5.53
C PRO A 47 10.12 0.17 -6.72
N SER A 48 9.80 -1.12 -6.69
CA SER A 48 9.90 -1.97 -7.87
C SER A 48 8.77 -1.68 -8.86
N LYS A 49 8.89 -2.19 -10.09
CA LYS A 49 7.80 -2.13 -11.07
C LYS A 49 6.52 -2.82 -10.55
N ALA A 50 6.68 -3.93 -9.81
CA ALA A 50 5.57 -4.65 -9.21
C ALA A 50 4.85 -3.83 -8.14
N ASP A 51 5.58 -3.05 -7.33
CA ASP A 51 4.98 -2.14 -6.34
C ASP A 51 4.13 -1.08 -7.02
N ILE A 52 4.64 -0.47 -8.09
CA ILE A 52 3.92 0.56 -8.85
C ILE A 52 2.65 -0.02 -9.48
N ASP A 53 2.76 -1.17 -10.16
CA ASP A 53 1.62 -1.79 -10.82
C ASP A 53 0.54 -2.24 -9.82
N MET A 54 0.94 -2.80 -8.68
CA MET A 54 0.04 -3.15 -7.58
C MET A 54 -0.66 -1.92 -7.00
N THR A 55 0.08 -0.83 -6.77
CA THR A 55 -0.47 0.43 -6.25
C THR A 55 -1.55 0.97 -7.17
N ASN A 56 -1.29 1.02 -8.47
CA ASN A 56 -2.27 1.49 -9.46
C ASN A 56 -3.55 0.65 -9.45
N ILE A 57 -3.43 -0.68 -9.37
CA ILE A 57 -4.59 -1.57 -9.26
C ILE A 57 -5.41 -1.23 -8.02
N ILE A 58 -4.77 -1.07 -6.86
CA ILE A 58 -5.47 -0.76 -5.61
C ILE A 58 -6.16 0.60 -5.68
N VAL A 59 -5.47 1.62 -6.22
CA VAL A 59 -6.01 2.97 -6.42
C VAL A 59 -7.25 2.94 -7.30
N ASP A 60 -7.18 2.28 -8.44
CA ASP A 60 -8.29 2.17 -9.38
C ASP A 60 -9.49 1.47 -8.74
N MET A 61 -9.26 0.39 -7.99
CA MET A 61 -10.33 -0.31 -7.30
C MET A 61 -10.95 0.54 -6.17
N CYS A 62 -10.15 1.18 -5.33
CA CYS A 62 -10.63 2.04 -4.25
C CYS A 62 -11.46 3.22 -4.79
N LYS A 63 -11.06 3.78 -5.94
CA LYS A 63 -11.80 4.85 -6.62
C LYS A 63 -13.22 4.42 -7.01
N THR A 64 -13.44 3.17 -7.42
CA THR A 64 -14.78 2.68 -7.80
C THR A 64 -15.79 2.67 -6.63
N ILE A 65 -15.30 2.72 -5.39
CA ILE A 65 -16.10 2.66 -4.17
C ILE A 65 -15.91 3.88 -3.26
N ASN A 66 -15.41 5.00 -3.82
CA ASN A 66 -15.20 6.27 -3.11
C ASN A 66 -14.26 6.18 -1.89
N ILE A 67 -13.26 5.30 -1.93
CA ILE A 67 -12.17 5.25 -0.96
C ILE A 67 -10.92 5.88 -1.60
N ILE A 68 -10.27 6.78 -0.89
CA ILE A 68 -9.04 7.44 -1.38
C ILE A 68 -7.82 6.69 -0.84
N VAL A 69 -6.92 6.27 -1.73
CA VAL A 69 -5.56 5.91 -1.32
C VAL A 69 -4.80 7.21 -1.10
N HIS A 70 -4.53 7.56 0.16
CA HIS A 70 -3.92 8.83 0.52
C HIS A 70 -2.42 8.87 0.25
N ASP A 71 -1.73 7.75 0.48
CA ASP A 71 -0.33 7.55 0.13
C ASP A 71 -0.02 6.05 0.06
N HIS A 72 1.10 5.72 -0.57
CA HIS A 72 1.77 4.44 -0.44
C HIS A 72 3.21 4.71 0.03
N VAL A 73 3.55 4.20 1.21
CA VAL A 73 4.86 4.42 1.85
C VAL A 73 5.65 3.12 1.90
N ILE A 74 6.82 3.11 1.26
CA ILE A 74 7.78 2.03 1.37
C ILE A 74 8.81 2.40 2.43
N ILE A 75 8.98 1.57 3.45
CA ILE A 75 9.94 1.80 4.53
C ILE A 75 11.14 0.88 4.34
N SER A 76 12.34 1.43 4.47
CA SER A 76 13.57 0.63 4.47
C SER A 76 14.66 1.29 5.31
N ASN A 77 15.15 0.58 6.34
CA ASN A 77 16.07 1.13 7.35
C ASN A 77 15.57 2.50 7.88
N ASN A 78 16.43 3.51 7.92
CA ASN A 78 16.09 4.89 8.32
C ASN A 78 15.63 5.76 7.14
N LYS A 79 15.09 5.16 6.07
CA LYS A 79 14.63 5.85 4.87
C LYS A 79 13.20 5.40 4.54
N TYR A 80 12.51 6.23 3.77
CA TYR A 80 11.21 5.90 3.22
C TYR A 80 11.06 6.49 1.82
N PHE A 81 10.12 5.93 1.06
CA PHE A 81 9.65 6.45 -0.20
C PHE A 81 8.14 6.67 -0.07
N SER A 82 7.67 7.88 -0.37
CA SER A 82 6.24 8.22 -0.44
C SER A 82 5.86 8.36 -1.91
N PHE A 83 4.89 7.56 -2.37
CA PHE A 83 4.40 7.65 -3.75
C PHE A 83 3.82 9.03 -4.04
N LYS A 84 3.06 9.59 -3.10
CA LYS A 84 2.48 10.93 -3.24
C LYS A 84 3.54 12.02 -3.35
N SER A 85 4.57 11.97 -2.50
CA SER A 85 5.65 12.98 -2.54
C SER A 85 6.50 12.90 -3.81
N ASN A 86 6.51 11.73 -4.46
CA ASN A 86 7.24 11.47 -5.70
C ASN A 86 6.34 11.46 -6.95
N MET A 87 5.10 11.96 -6.86
CA MET A 87 4.17 12.09 -7.99
C MET A 87 3.85 10.76 -8.71
N LEU A 88 3.86 9.65 -7.96
CA LEU A 88 3.43 8.33 -8.45
C LEU A 88 2.00 7.98 -8.00
N LEU A 89 1.32 8.89 -7.29
CA LEU A 89 -0.04 8.80 -6.80
C LEU A 89 -0.75 10.16 -6.97
#